data_AF-A0A151UJN5-F1
#
_entry.id   AF-A0A151UJN5-F1
#
_cell.length_a   1.000
_cell.length_b   1.000
_cell.length_c   1.000
_cell.angle_alpha   90.00
_cell.angle_beta   90.00
_cell.angle_gamma   90.00
#
_symmetry.space_group_name_H-M   'P 1'
#
loop_
_entity.id
_entity.type
_entity.pdbx_description
1 polymer ?
#
loop_
_entity_poly.entity_id
_entity_poly.type
_entity_poly.pdbx_seq_one_letter_code
_entity_poly.pdbx_strand_id
1 'polypeptide(L)' 'LDEAGGLITVTDVPTLVNAVSTLLTDEDYRLYYGRHAAEVLHQNHGALQRLLNLLEPYLPQRSH' A
#
# COMPACT_ATOMS: atom_id res chain seq x y z
N LEU A 1 4.06 -2.04 -2.99
CA LEU A 1 3.41 -1.64 -1.72
C LEU A 1 4.44 -1.57 -0.60
N ASP A 2 5.29 -2.60 -0.43
CA ASP A 2 6.42 -2.59 0.52
C ASP A 2 7.39 -1.41 0.30
N GLU A 3 7.74 -1.11 -0.95
CA GLU A 3 8.66 -0.01 -1.30
C GLU A 3 8.17 1.39 -0.92
N ALA A 4 6.87 1.52 -0.61
CA ALA A 4 6.24 2.82 -0.45
C ALA A 4 6.06 3.23 1.03
N GLY A 5 6.70 2.52 1.97
CA GLY A 5 6.88 2.95 3.36
C GLY A 5 5.61 2.95 4.23
N GLY A 6 4.46 2.53 3.70
CA GLY A 6 3.17 2.52 4.41
C GLY A 6 2.75 1.16 4.97
N LEU A 7 3.53 0.10 4.77
CA LEU A 7 3.18 -1.26 5.17
C LEU A 7 4.05 -1.73 6.35
N ILE A 8 3.41 -2.30 7.36
CA ILE A 8 4.09 -3.01 8.44
C ILE A 8 3.92 -4.51 8.17
N THR A 9 5.00 -5.17 7.75
CA THR A 9 4.99 -6.60 7.45
C THR A 9 5.23 -7.40 8.72
N VAL A 10 4.29 -8.30 9.02
CA VAL A 10 4.29 -9.16 10.21
C VAL A 10 4.18 -10.61 9.77
N THR A 11 5.07 -11.46 10.24
CA THR A 11 5.17 -12.87 9.81
C THR A 11 4.89 -13.87 10.92
N ASP A 12 4.90 -13.42 12.18
CA ASP A 12 4.66 -14.25 13.35
C ASP A 12 4.06 -13.44 14.51
N VAL A 13 3.67 -14.15 15.57
CA VAL A 13 3.04 -13.52 16.75
C VAL A 13 4.00 -12.57 17.49
N PRO A 14 5.29 -12.90 17.74
CA PRO A 14 6.22 -11.97 18.37
C PRO A 14 6.39 -10.65 17.61
N THR A 15 6.53 -10.70 16.28
CA THR A 15 6.66 -9.51 15.43
C THR A 15 5.37 -8.70 15.42
N LEU A 16 4.20 -9.34 15.52
CA LEU A 16 2.92 -8.64 15.68
C LEU A 16 2.88 -7.84 16.97
N VAL A 17 3.21 -8.49 18.10
CA VAL A 17 3.20 -7.85 19.42
C VAL A 17 4.15 -6.67 19.44
N ASN A 18 5.37 -6.85 18.93
CA ASN A 18 6.35 -5.77 18.85
C ASN A 18 5.82 -4.59 18.02
N ALA A 19 5.30 -4.83 16.82
CA ALA A 19 4.77 -3.79 15.96
C ALA A 19 3.63 -2.99 16.61
N VAL A 20 2.69 -3.68 17.26
CA VAL A 20 1.58 -3.03 17.97
C VAL A 20 2.08 -2.24 19.18
N SER A 21 2.99 -2.81 19.97
CA SER A 21 3.58 -2.11 21.10
C SER A 21 4.31 -0.84 20.67
N THR A 22 5.12 -0.90 19.60
CA THR A 22 5.81 0.29 19.05
C THR A 22 4.82 1.34 18.57
N LEU A 23 3.75 0.97 17.86
CA LEU A 23 2.72 1.94 17.48
C LEU A 23 2.07 2.62 18.70
N LEU A 24 1.84 1.88 19.79
CA LEU A 24 1.22 2.47 20.98
C LEU A 24 2.15 3.42 21.75
N THR A 25 3.47 3.19 21.71
CA THR A 25 4.44 3.92 22.54
C THR A 25 5.29 4.94 21.79
N ASP A 26 5.38 4.85 20.47
CA ASP A 26 6.19 5.71 19.61
C ASP A 26 5.27 6.55 18.69
N GLU A 27 5.19 7.85 18.98
CA GLU A 27 4.38 8.79 18.20
C GLU A 27 4.93 9.03 16.80
N ASP A 28 6.25 9.20 16.67
CA ASP A 28 6.89 9.45 15.38
C ASP A 28 6.71 8.25 14.45
N TYR A 29 6.83 7.03 14.99
CA TYR A 29 6.57 5.79 14.26
C TYR A 29 5.13 5.71 13.76
N ARG A 30 4.12 6.03 14.60
CA ARG A 30 2.72 6.08 14.15
C ARG A 30 2.50 7.12 13.06
N LEU A 31 3.04 8.33 13.24
CA LEU A 31 2.83 9.42 12.30
C LEU A 31 3.48 9.11 10.95
N TYR A 32 4.68 8.54 10.97
CA TYR A 32 5.39 8.10 9.78
C TYR A 32 4.56 7.09 8.99
N TYR A 33 4.21 5.94 9.59
CA TYR A 33 3.48 4.88 8.89
C TYR A 33 2.07 5.31 8.51
N GLY A 34 1.38 6.08 9.35
CA GLY A 34 0.04 6.59 9.05
C GLY A 34 0.02 7.51 7.83
N ARG A 35 0.97 8.44 7.73
CA ARG A 35 1.09 9.35 6.57
C ARG A 35 1.47 8.60 5.30
N HIS A 36 2.49 7.75 5.35
CA HIS A 36 2.93 6.99 4.18
C HIS A 36 1.83 6.03 3.70
N ALA A 37 1.10 5.38 4.60
CA ALA A 37 -0.03 4.53 4.22
C ALA A 37 -1.12 5.33 3.47
N ALA A 38 -1.47 6.52 3.96
CA ALA A 38 -2.44 7.39 3.29
C ALA A 38 -1.94 7.87 1.92
N GLU A 39 -0.65 8.24 1.80
CA GLU A 39 -0.04 8.62 0.54
C GLU A 39 -0.05 7.48 -0.48
N VAL A 40 0.29 6.26 -0.06
CA VAL A 40 0.26 5.07 -0.91
C VAL A 40 -1.14 4.78 -1.43
N LEU A 41 -2.17 4.91 -0.57
CA LEU A 41 -3.56 4.77 -0.99
C LEU A 41 -3.94 5.84 -2.02
N HIS A 42 -3.53 7.09 -1.79
CA HIS A 42 -3.78 8.19 -2.71
C HIS A 42 -3.09 7.99 -4.07
N GLN A 43 -1.81 7.62 -4.08
CA GLN A 43 -1.06 7.37 -5.32
C GLN A 43 -1.63 6.20 -6.12
N ASN A 44 -2.08 5.14 -5.43
CA ASN A 44 -2.70 3.98 -6.06
C ASN A 44 -4.13 4.24 -6.53
N HIS A 45 -4.75 5.37 -6.16
CA HIS A 45 -6.08 5.73 -6.63
C HIS A 45 -6.10 5.80 -8.16
N GLY A 46 -7.00 5.02 -8.78
CA GLY A 46 -7.10 4.93 -10.23
C GLY A 46 -5.99 4.12 -10.92
N ALA A 47 -5.12 3.41 -10.18
CA ALA A 47 -4.05 2.61 -10.77
C ALA A 47 -4.59 1.54 -11.73
N LEU A 48 -5.72 0.89 -11.39
CA LEU A 48 -6.36 -0.07 -12.29
C LEU A 48 -6.82 0.57 -13.59
N GLN A 49 -7.46 1.74 -13.54
CA GLN A 49 -7.91 2.43 -14.75
C GLN A 49 -6.72 2.86 -15.61
N ARG A 50 -5.66 3.38 -14.99
CA ARG A 50 -4.41 3.72 -15.70
C ARG A 50 -3.81 2.47 -16.36
N LEU A 51 -3.80 1.34 -15.66
CA LEU A 51 -3.32 0.07 -16.21
C LEU A 51 -4.18 -0.39 -17.39
N LEU A 52 -5.51 -0.31 -17.29
CA LEU A 52 -6.42 -0.67 -18.39
C LEU A 52 -6.19 0.22 -19.61
N ASN A 53 -6.04 1.54 -19.42
CA ASN A 53 -5.74 2.47 -20.52
C ASN A 53 -4.40 2.17 -21.19
N LEU A 54 -3.39 1.77 -20.41
CA LEU A 54 -2.08 1.37 -20.94
C LEU A 54 -2.14 0.06 -21.73
N LEU A 55 -3.01 -0.86 -21.32
CA LEU A 55 -3.18 -2.15 -21.98
C LEU A 55 -4.10 -2.08 -23.21
N GLU A 56 -4.98 -1.09 -23.29
CA GLU A 56 -5.99 -0.94 -24.35
C GLU A 56 -5.44 -1.14 -25.78
N PRO A 57 -4.27 -0.60 -26.18
CA PRO A 57 -3.73 -0.81 -27.52
C PRO A 57 -3.30 -2.26 -27.82
N TYR A 58 -3.12 -3.08 -26.79
CA TYR A 58 -2.65 -4.46 -26.88
C TYR A 58 -3.77 -5.48 -26.67
N LEU A 59 -4.99 -5.02 -26.32
CA LEU A 59 -6.12 -5.92 -26.14
C LEU A 59 -6.69 -6.33 -27.51
N PRO A 60 -7.11 -7.61 -27.68
CA PRO A 60 -7.78 -8.04 -28.89
C PRO A 60 -9.08 -7.25 -29.08
N GLN A 61 -9.44 -6.98 -30.33
CA GLN A 61 -10.70 -6.32 -30.67
C GLN A 61 -11.86 -7.10 -30.03
N ARG A 62 -12.70 -6.41 -29.26
CA ARG A 62 -13.89 -7.03 -28.67
C ARG A 62 -14.78 -7.52 -29.81
N SER A 63 -14.93 -8.84 -29.92
CA SER A 63 -15.93 -9.46 -30.79
C SER A 63 -17.32 -9.05 -30.29
N HIS A 64 -18.03 -8.29 -31.13
CA HIS A 64 -19.40 -7.83 -30.93
C HIS A 64 -20.42 -8.95 -31.07
#